data_AF-A0A2G6DR31-F1
#
_entry.id   AF-A0A2G6DR31-F1
#
_cell.length_a   1.000
_cell.length_b   1.000
_cell.length_c   1.000
_cell.angle_alpha   90.00
_cell.angle_beta   90.00
_cell.angle_gamma   90.00
#
_symmetry.space_group_name_H-M   'P 1'
#
loop_
_entity.id
_entity.type
_entity.pdbx_description
1 polymer ?
#
loop_
_entity_poly.entity_id
_entity_poly.type
_entity_poly.pdbx_seq_one_letter_code
_entity_poly.pdbx_strand_id
1 'polypeptide(L)'
;MKFFNIFKKKIVADCGHKTLKKDNVTAFGESCEIAIPISNGKTAYCHRCLEKMAIRCAWCGKVIFIGDPITLYSPRGEGLKMPDYAVLYNEEHSSYVGCLRWDCAETGADRAGFWHPPGKVFRVATPLEMCLHNLQSGGNGIVTIKDIGDFKEATKCL
;
A
#
# COMPACT_ATOMS: atom_id res chain seq x y z
N MET A 1 -35.70 -13.51 -11.69
CA MET A 1 -34.44 -14.05 -11.14
C MET A 1 -33.35 -13.96 -12.20
N LYS A 2 -32.39 -13.05 -12.05
CA LYS A 2 -31.28 -12.86 -12.99
C LYS A 2 -30.17 -13.87 -12.65
N PHE A 3 -30.16 -15.02 -13.33
CA PHE A 3 -29.02 -15.93 -13.36
C PHE A 3 -27.89 -15.29 -14.19
N PHE A 4 -27.01 -14.50 -13.58
CA PHE A 4 -25.85 -13.92 -14.25
C PHE A 4 -24.54 -14.52 -13.71
N ASN A 5 -23.84 -15.23 -14.60
CA ASN A 5 -22.40 -15.57 -14.59
C ASN A 5 -21.85 -16.46 -13.46
N ILE A 6 -22.09 -17.77 -13.57
CA ILE A 6 -21.59 -18.80 -12.62
C ILE A 6 -20.13 -19.24 -12.89
N PHE A 7 -19.49 -18.85 -14.00
CA PHE A 7 -18.09 -19.24 -14.27
C PHE A 7 -17.17 -18.04 -14.46
N LYS A 8 -16.74 -17.42 -13.36
CA LYS A 8 -15.64 -16.46 -13.40
C LYS A 8 -14.37 -17.17 -13.93
N LYS A 9 -13.78 -16.65 -15.02
CA LYS A 9 -12.57 -17.20 -15.64
C LYS A 9 -11.42 -17.20 -14.62
N LYS A 10 -10.87 -18.38 -14.33
CA LYS A 10 -9.72 -18.57 -13.44
C LYS A 10 -8.41 -18.45 -14.24
N ILE A 11 -7.39 -17.90 -13.60
CA ILE A 11 -6.03 -17.70 -14.11
C ILE A 11 -5.08 -18.47 -13.19
N VAL A 12 -4.03 -19.08 -13.74
CA VAL A 12 -2.97 -19.70 -12.93
C VAL A 12 -1.89 -18.66 -12.69
N ALA A 13 -1.65 -18.31 -11.43
CA ALA A 13 -0.57 -17.40 -11.04
C ALA A 13 0.79 -18.13 -11.03
N ASP A 14 1.90 -17.40 -11.07
CA ASP A 14 3.26 -17.99 -11.08
C ASP A 14 3.55 -18.80 -9.80
N CYS A 15 2.86 -18.51 -8.70
CA CYS A 15 2.84 -19.34 -7.49
C CYS A 15 2.11 -20.70 -7.63
N GLY A 16 1.62 -21.06 -8.82
CA GLY A 16 0.94 -22.32 -9.12
C GLY A 16 -0.56 -22.37 -8.77
N HIS A 17 -1.07 -21.36 -8.05
CA HIS A 17 -2.47 -21.34 -7.60
C HIS A 17 -3.42 -20.73 -8.66
N LYS A 18 -4.62 -21.30 -8.75
CA LYS A 18 -5.73 -20.70 -9.51
C LYS A 18 -6.30 -19.51 -8.77
N THR A 19 -6.54 -18.42 -9.49
CA THR A 19 -7.03 -17.16 -8.95
C THR A 19 -8.04 -16.50 -9.90
N LEU A 20 -8.85 -15.59 -9.38
CA LEU A 20 -9.73 -14.74 -10.17
C LEU A 20 -9.01 -13.44 -10.53
N LYS A 21 -9.58 -12.62 -11.43
CA LYS A 21 -9.10 -11.25 -11.68
C LYS A 21 -9.34 -10.33 -10.48
N LYS A 22 -10.42 -10.57 -9.76
CA LYS A 22 -10.85 -9.81 -8.60
C LYS A 22 -11.46 -10.78 -7.59
N ASP A 23 -11.01 -10.72 -6.34
CA ASP A 23 -11.49 -11.57 -5.25
C ASP A 23 -11.31 -10.88 -3.91
N ASN A 24 -12.04 -11.37 -2.90
CA ASN A 24 -11.85 -10.91 -1.53
C ASN A 24 -10.60 -11.53 -0.93
N VAL A 25 -9.82 -10.72 -0.23
CA VAL A 25 -8.71 -11.14 0.63
C VAL A 25 -9.06 -10.86 2.07
N THR A 26 -8.62 -11.72 2.99
CA THR A 26 -8.82 -11.54 4.44
C THR A 26 -7.51 -11.70 5.18
N ALA A 27 -7.19 -10.74 6.06
CA ALA A 27 -6.03 -10.81 6.94
C ALA A 27 -6.30 -10.04 8.24
N PHE A 28 -5.82 -10.58 9.36
CA PHE A 28 -5.95 -9.98 10.70
C PHE A 28 -7.38 -9.56 11.09
N GLY A 29 -8.39 -10.29 10.61
CA GLY A 29 -9.80 -10.03 10.92
C GLY A 29 -10.48 -8.96 10.05
N GLU A 30 -9.77 -8.37 9.10
CA GLU A 30 -10.30 -7.42 8.11
C GLU A 30 -10.29 -8.05 6.71
N SER A 31 -11.15 -7.55 5.82
CA SER A 31 -11.25 -8.02 4.43
C SER A 31 -11.34 -6.85 3.45
N CYS A 32 -10.77 -7.01 2.27
CA CYS A 32 -10.97 -6.09 1.14
C CYS A 32 -11.05 -6.85 -0.18
N GLU A 33 -11.58 -6.20 -1.21
CA GLU A 33 -11.60 -6.78 -2.55
C GLU A 33 -10.38 -6.28 -3.34
N ILE A 34 -9.49 -7.19 -3.74
CA ILE A 34 -8.29 -6.85 -4.52
C ILE A 34 -8.51 -7.25 -5.98
N ALA A 35 -8.04 -6.39 -6.89
CA ALA A 35 -7.89 -6.73 -8.30
C ALA A 35 -6.41 -7.02 -8.59
N ILE A 36 -6.10 -8.22 -9.06
CA ILE A 36 -4.73 -8.58 -9.42
C ILE A 36 -4.32 -8.01 -10.78
N PRO A 37 -3.10 -7.49 -10.93
CA PRO A 37 -2.57 -7.10 -12.23
C PRO A 37 -2.37 -8.37 -13.08
N ILE A 38 -2.87 -8.32 -14.32
CA ILE A 38 -2.73 -9.41 -15.30
C ILE A 38 -2.04 -8.82 -16.53
N SER A 39 -0.92 -9.41 -16.92
CA SER A 39 -0.18 -9.07 -18.14
C SER A 39 -0.01 -10.33 -18.99
N ASN A 40 -0.37 -10.26 -20.27
CA ASN A 40 -0.31 -11.39 -21.20
C ASN A 40 -0.99 -12.68 -20.66
N GLY A 41 -2.11 -12.50 -19.94
CA GLY A 41 -2.86 -13.62 -19.35
C GLY A 41 -2.23 -14.27 -18.12
N LYS A 42 -1.11 -13.74 -17.62
CA LYS A 42 -0.39 -14.22 -16.42
C LYS A 42 -0.41 -13.19 -15.29
N THR A 43 -0.15 -13.66 -14.08
CA THR A 43 -0.02 -12.84 -12.88
C THR A 43 0.99 -13.48 -11.93
N ALA A 44 1.77 -12.67 -11.22
CA ALA A 44 2.81 -13.18 -10.32
C ALA A 44 2.20 -13.85 -9.07
N TYR A 45 1.12 -13.27 -8.52
CA TYR A 45 0.58 -13.66 -7.22
C TYR A 45 -0.92 -13.94 -7.29
N CYS A 46 -1.37 -14.99 -6.59
CA CYS A 46 -2.79 -15.23 -6.36
C CYS A 46 -3.27 -14.45 -5.12
N HIS A 47 -4.58 -14.31 -4.94
CA HIS A 47 -5.16 -13.62 -3.78
C HIS A 47 -4.69 -14.19 -2.44
N ARG A 48 -4.54 -15.53 -2.31
CA ARG A 48 -4.02 -16.17 -1.09
C ARG A 48 -2.54 -15.83 -0.80
N CYS A 49 -1.75 -15.59 -1.84
CA CYS A 49 -0.38 -15.11 -1.65
C CYS A 49 -0.38 -13.67 -1.17
N LEU A 50 -1.27 -12.82 -1.72
CA LEU A 50 -1.42 -11.43 -1.29
C LEU A 50 -1.92 -11.32 0.15
N GLU A 51 -2.83 -12.19 0.59
CA GLU A 51 -3.29 -12.29 1.99
C GLU A 51 -2.12 -12.47 2.96
N LYS A 52 -1.18 -13.39 2.62
CA LYS A 52 0.00 -13.66 3.45
C LYS A 52 1.01 -12.51 3.47
N MET A 53 0.91 -11.58 2.53
CA MET A 53 1.76 -10.40 2.46
C MET A 53 1.16 -9.21 3.19
N ALA A 54 -0.09 -9.28 3.66
CA ALA A 54 -0.68 -8.22 4.45
C ALA A 54 0.11 -8.04 5.75
N ILE A 55 0.19 -6.80 6.22
CA ILE A 55 0.86 -6.45 7.49
C ILE A 55 -0.10 -5.66 8.37
N ARG A 56 0.37 -5.22 9.53
CA ARG A 56 -0.40 -4.33 10.41
C ARG A 56 0.30 -2.99 10.55
N CYS A 57 -0.48 -1.92 10.59
CA CYS A 57 -0.01 -0.56 10.84
C CYS A 57 0.73 -0.50 12.18
N ALA A 58 1.96 -0.01 12.17
CA ALA A 58 2.79 0.09 13.36
C ALA A 58 2.20 0.98 14.46
N TRP A 59 1.27 1.88 14.11
CA TRP A 59 0.58 2.78 15.06
C TRP A 59 -0.77 2.21 15.53
N CYS A 60 -1.76 2.07 14.65
CA CYS A 60 -3.12 1.68 15.04
C CYS A 60 -3.41 0.17 14.99
N GLY A 61 -2.47 -0.65 14.49
CA GLY A 61 -2.62 -2.11 14.39
C GLY A 61 -3.58 -2.63 13.32
N LYS A 62 -4.34 -1.75 12.64
CA LYS A 62 -5.22 -2.11 11.51
C LYS A 62 -4.42 -2.69 10.35
N VAL A 63 -5.04 -3.56 9.55
CA VAL A 63 -4.38 -4.23 8.42
C VAL A 63 -3.89 -3.24 7.36
N ILE A 64 -2.81 -3.57 6.67
CA ILE A 64 -2.37 -2.93 5.44
C ILE A 64 -2.28 -4.03 4.39
N PHE A 65 -3.15 -3.97 3.40
CA PHE A 65 -3.16 -4.89 2.28
C PHE A 65 -2.22 -4.43 1.17
N ILE A 66 -1.91 -5.34 0.27
CA ILE A 66 -1.17 -5.02 -0.95
C ILE A 66 -1.95 -3.98 -1.77
N GLY A 67 -1.24 -2.92 -2.17
CA GLY A 67 -1.79 -1.78 -2.91
C GLY A 67 -2.18 -0.61 -2.02
N ASP A 68 -2.29 -0.79 -0.70
CA ASP A 68 -2.66 0.30 0.20
C ASP A 68 -1.55 1.37 0.26
N PRO A 69 -1.91 2.66 0.31
CA PRO A 69 -0.96 3.73 0.57
C PRO A 69 -0.42 3.63 2.01
N ILE A 70 0.86 3.89 2.17
CA ILE A 70 1.56 3.82 3.45
C ILE A 70 2.20 5.16 3.82
N THR A 71 2.34 5.37 5.12
CA THR A 71 3.20 6.40 5.72
C THR A 71 4.35 5.71 6.48
N LEU A 72 5.32 6.49 6.95
CA LEU A 72 6.46 6.00 7.73
C LEU A 72 6.52 6.71 9.08
N TYR A 73 6.47 5.95 10.16
CA TYR A 73 6.61 6.47 11.52
C TYR A 73 8.00 6.26 12.05
N SER A 74 8.58 7.28 12.68
CA SER A 74 9.77 7.13 13.52
C SER A 74 9.34 7.43 14.96
N PRO A 75 9.48 6.49 15.91
CA PRO A 75 9.10 6.74 17.29
C PRO A 75 9.94 7.90 17.83
N ARG A 76 9.27 8.92 18.37
CA ARG A 76 9.91 10.06 19.03
C ARG A 76 9.67 9.97 20.53
N GLY A 77 10.74 9.79 21.30
CA GLY A 77 10.70 9.71 22.75
C GLY A 77 11.45 8.49 23.26
N GLU A 78 12.22 8.66 24.34
CA GLU A 78 12.91 7.57 25.00
C GLU A 78 11.88 6.54 25.53
N GLY A 79 12.12 5.26 25.26
CA GLY A 79 11.27 4.16 25.77
C GLY A 79 10.04 3.81 24.94
N LEU A 80 9.77 4.48 23.81
CA LEU A 80 8.72 4.06 22.88
C LEU A 80 9.14 2.77 22.16
N LYS A 81 8.64 1.64 22.66
CA LYS A 81 8.82 0.33 22.03
C LYS A 81 7.74 0.12 20.97
N MET A 82 8.15 -0.14 19.73
CA MET A 82 7.22 -0.51 18.68
C MET A 82 6.62 -1.90 18.94
N PRO A 83 5.36 -2.15 18.53
CA PRO A 83 4.76 -3.47 18.63
C PRO A 83 5.57 -4.51 17.84
N ASP A 84 5.61 -5.76 18.32
CA ASP A 84 6.42 -6.84 17.69
C ASP A 84 6.02 -7.16 16.24
N TYR A 85 4.83 -6.75 15.81
CA TYR A 85 4.34 -6.93 14.44
C TYR A 85 4.73 -5.79 13.50
N ALA A 86 5.28 -4.70 14.01
CA ALA A 86 5.61 -3.52 13.23
C ALA A 86 6.70 -3.86 12.22
N VAL A 87 6.47 -3.52 10.96
CA VAL A 87 7.46 -3.75 9.90
C VAL A 87 8.45 -2.60 9.90
N LEU A 88 9.72 -2.90 10.15
CA LEU A 88 10.83 -1.97 10.04
C LEU A 88 11.15 -1.69 8.57
N TYR A 89 11.19 -0.42 8.18
CA TYR A 89 11.52 0.04 6.83
C TYR A 89 12.98 0.46 6.71
N ASN A 90 13.49 1.24 7.68
CA ASN A 90 14.88 1.68 7.71
C ASN A 90 15.39 1.62 9.15
N GLU A 91 16.43 0.82 9.37
CA GLU A 91 17.06 0.60 10.69
C GLU A 91 17.79 1.86 11.19
N GLU A 92 18.55 2.53 10.32
CA GLU A 92 19.35 3.73 10.63
C GLU A 92 18.48 4.85 11.21
N HIS A 93 17.28 5.03 10.66
CA HIS A 93 16.35 6.06 11.11
C HIS A 93 15.22 5.51 11.99
N SER A 94 15.26 4.21 12.33
CA SER A 94 14.22 3.53 13.11
C SER A 94 12.81 3.83 12.60
N SER A 95 12.59 3.69 11.30
CA SER A 95 11.29 4.00 10.68
C SER A 95 10.49 2.75 10.37
N TYR A 96 9.18 2.80 10.62
CA TYR A 96 8.25 1.67 10.55
C TYR A 96 7.06 1.98 9.66
N VAL A 97 6.48 0.94 9.07
CA VAL A 97 5.37 1.08 8.12
C VAL A 97 4.04 1.40 8.83
N GLY A 98 3.42 2.50 8.42
CA GLY A 98 2.12 2.97 8.87
C GLY A 98 1.06 2.97 7.78
N CYS A 99 -0.22 2.99 8.15
CA CYS A 99 -1.32 3.15 7.19
C CYS A 99 -1.70 4.62 7.01
N LEU A 100 -2.21 4.99 5.83
CA LEU A 100 -2.68 6.35 5.56
C LEU A 100 -4.16 6.61 5.96
N ARG A 101 -4.69 5.88 6.94
CA ARG A 101 -6.06 6.13 7.45
C ARG A 101 -6.07 7.43 8.25
N TRP A 102 -7.21 8.09 8.34
CA TRP A 102 -7.36 9.38 9.05
C TRP A 102 -6.85 9.36 10.50
N ASP A 103 -7.04 8.26 11.24
CA ASP A 103 -6.53 8.09 12.61
C ASP A 103 -5.00 8.06 12.73
N CYS A 104 -4.29 8.02 11.60
CA CYS A 104 -2.87 7.71 11.48
C CYS A 104 -2.12 8.78 10.67
N ALA A 105 -2.75 9.30 9.62
CA ALA A 105 -2.20 10.29 8.71
C ALA A 105 -3.28 11.33 8.42
N GLU A 106 -3.34 12.38 9.25
CA GLU A 106 -4.45 13.34 9.26
C GLU A 106 -4.60 14.13 7.95
N THR A 107 -3.53 14.28 7.17
CA THR A 107 -3.55 15.12 5.96
C THR A 107 -3.20 14.35 4.69
N GLY A 108 -2.71 13.11 4.83
CA GLY A 108 -2.08 12.35 3.74
C GLY A 108 -0.78 12.96 3.21
N ALA A 109 -0.35 14.15 3.67
CA ALA A 109 0.85 14.85 3.21
C ALA A 109 2.14 14.04 3.45
N ASP A 110 2.07 13.08 4.37
CA ASP A 110 3.09 12.14 4.78
C ASP A 110 3.05 10.81 4.02
N ARG A 111 2.20 10.67 2.99
CA ARG A 111 2.17 9.45 2.17
C ARG A 111 3.55 9.20 1.56
N ALA A 112 4.22 8.17 2.06
CA ALA A 112 5.58 7.82 1.70
C ALA A 112 5.63 6.78 0.57
N GLY A 113 4.57 6.01 0.39
CA GLY A 113 4.64 4.88 -0.53
C GLY A 113 3.37 4.10 -0.66
N PHE A 114 3.54 2.88 -1.15
CA PHE A 114 2.52 1.84 -1.17
C PHE A 114 3.09 0.53 -0.65
N TRP A 115 2.25 -0.27 -0.02
CA TRP A 115 2.59 -1.63 0.33
C TRP A 115 2.51 -2.52 -0.92
N HIS A 116 3.66 -2.97 -1.42
CA HIS A 116 3.76 -3.58 -2.75
C HIS A 116 4.25 -5.03 -2.67
N PRO A 117 3.87 -5.92 -3.60
CA PRO A 117 4.40 -7.28 -3.61
C PRO A 117 5.93 -7.28 -3.78
N PRO A 118 6.67 -8.21 -3.15
CA PRO A 118 6.22 -9.32 -2.31
C PRO A 118 6.10 -8.98 -0.81
N GLY A 119 5.55 -7.82 -0.45
CA GLY A 119 5.48 -7.33 0.93
C GLY A 119 6.65 -6.41 1.26
N LYS A 120 6.81 -5.35 0.45
CA LYS A 120 7.84 -4.32 0.60
C LYS A 120 7.23 -2.94 0.42
N VAL A 121 7.89 -1.93 0.99
CA VAL A 121 7.56 -0.54 0.70
C VAL A 121 8.01 -0.19 -0.72
N PHE A 122 7.07 0.25 -1.55
CA PHE A 122 7.37 0.95 -2.79
C PHE A 122 7.34 2.46 -2.52
N ARG A 123 8.53 3.08 -2.45
CA ARG A 123 8.69 4.50 -2.17
C ARG A 123 8.30 5.35 -3.39
N VAL A 124 7.65 6.48 -3.11
CA VAL A 124 7.28 7.52 -4.09
C VAL A 124 7.39 8.87 -3.39
N ALA A 125 7.61 9.94 -4.16
CA ALA A 125 7.78 11.29 -3.60
C ALA A 125 6.53 11.71 -2.81
N THR A 126 6.66 12.01 -1.53
CA THR A 126 5.56 12.50 -0.69
C THR A 126 5.03 13.82 -1.23
N PRO A 127 3.75 14.18 -0.97
CA PRO A 127 3.23 15.50 -1.33
C PRO A 127 4.13 16.65 -0.86
N LEU A 128 4.69 16.55 0.34
CA LEU A 128 5.63 17.54 0.86
C LEU A 128 6.94 17.60 0.05
N GLU A 129 7.52 16.44 -0.26
CA GLU A 129 8.72 16.34 -1.12
C GLU A 129 8.44 16.96 -2.51
N MET A 130 7.26 16.71 -3.07
CA MET A 130 6.83 17.29 -4.36
C MET A 130 6.71 18.82 -4.28
N CYS A 131 6.09 19.36 -3.23
CA CYS A 131 5.97 20.82 -3.03
C CYS A 131 7.35 21.48 -2.87
N LEU A 132 8.24 20.88 -2.08
CA LEU A 132 9.60 21.38 -1.89
C LEU A 132 10.40 21.38 -3.20
N HIS A 133 10.31 20.28 -3.97
CA HIS A 133 10.96 20.20 -5.27
C HIS A 133 10.41 21.24 -6.26
N ASN A 134 9.09 21.47 -6.25
CA ASN A 134 8.47 22.50 -7.09
C ASN A 134 9.00 23.90 -6.76
N LEU A 135 9.14 24.26 -5.48
CA LEU A 135 9.75 25.53 -5.05
C LEU A 135 11.19 25.65 -5.52
N GLN A 136 12.00 24.61 -5.32
CA GLN A 136 13.41 24.59 -5.72
C GLN A 136 13.60 24.73 -7.24
N SER A 137 12.63 24.27 -8.01
CA SER A 137 12.63 24.34 -9.47
C SER A 137 12.05 25.65 -10.03
N GLY A 138 11.85 26.66 -9.18
CA GLY A 138 11.31 27.98 -9.57
C GLY A 138 9.78 28.04 -9.68
N GLY A 139 9.08 27.01 -9.21
CA GLY A 139 7.62 27.00 -9.08
C GLY A 139 7.12 27.77 -7.85
N ASN A 140 5.81 27.69 -7.60
CA ASN A 140 5.14 28.40 -6.48
C ASN A 140 4.90 27.51 -5.24
N GLY A 141 5.38 26.26 -5.26
CA GLY A 141 5.22 25.30 -4.17
C GLY A 141 3.85 24.67 -4.06
N ILE A 142 3.00 24.83 -5.08
CA ILE A 142 1.67 24.25 -5.12
C ILE A 142 1.69 23.01 -6.00
N VAL A 143 1.34 21.87 -5.41
CA VAL A 143 1.15 20.61 -6.11
C VAL A 143 -0.28 20.13 -5.87
N THR A 144 -0.98 19.79 -6.95
CA THR A 144 -2.33 19.24 -6.89
C THR A 144 -2.29 17.74 -7.12
N ILE A 145 -2.72 16.98 -6.12
CA ILE A 145 -2.88 15.53 -6.18
C ILE A 145 -4.38 15.24 -6.09
N LYS A 146 -4.91 14.46 -7.03
CA LYS A 146 -6.33 14.14 -7.11
C LYS A 146 -6.70 13.03 -6.13
N ASP A 147 -5.92 11.96 -6.11
CA ASP A 147 -6.11 10.84 -5.20
C ASP A 147 -4.76 10.36 -4.66
N ILE A 148 -4.56 10.55 -3.36
CA ILE A 148 -3.32 10.14 -2.70
C ILE A 148 -3.15 8.62 -2.62
N GLY A 149 -4.25 7.87 -2.77
CA GLY A 149 -4.29 6.42 -2.86
C GLY A 149 -4.12 5.88 -4.28
N ASP A 150 -4.08 6.72 -5.32
CA ASP A 150 -3.88 6.25 -6.69
C ASP A 150 -2.39 6.00 -6.96
N PHE A 151 -2.00 4.73 -6.96
CA PHE A 151 -0.66 4.28 -7.31
C PHE A 151 -0.17 4.82 -8.66
N LYS A 152 -1.04 4.86 -9.68
CA LYS A 152 -0.63 5.31 -11.02
C LYS A 152 -0.37 6.81 -11.03
N GLU A 153 -1.21 7.60 -10.37
CA GLU A 153 -0.99 9.05 -10.22
C GLU A 153 0.36 9.29 -9.53
N ALA A 154 0.58 8.62 -8.41
CA ALA A 154 1.80 8.72 -7.62
C ALA A 154 3.10 8.39 -8.37
N THR A 155 3.05 7.46 -9.33
CA THR A 155 4.24 7.04 -10.10
C THR A 155 4.53 7.87 -11.35
N LYS A 156 3.58 8.70 -11.80
CA LYS A 156 3.77 9.53 -13.01
C LYS A 156 4.69 10.74 -12.78
N CYS A 157 4.96 11.06 -11.52
CA CYS A 157 5.77 12.21 -11.11
C CYS A 157 7.24 11.87 -10.85
N LEU A 158 7.69 10.67 -11.26
CA LEU A 158 9.10 10.26 -11.30
C LEU A 158 9.62 10.40 -12.74
#